data_AF-A0A2S6UMK2-F1
#
_entry.id   AF-A0A2S6UMK2-F1
#
_cell.length_a   1.000
_cell.length_b   1.000
_cell.length_c   1.000
_cell.angle_alpha   90.00
_cell.angle_beta   90.00
_cell.angle_gamma   90.00
#
_symmetry.space_group_name_H-M   'P 1'
#
loop_
_entity.id
_entity.type
_entity.pdbx_description
1 polymer ?
#
loop_
_entity_poly.entity_id
_entity_poly.type
_entity_poly.pdbx_seq_one_letter_code
_entity_poly.pdbx_strand_id
1 'polypeptide(L)'
;MGHSRGGNQVTRFAAERKNSIISEFLLIAPTTWNRQRAIANYKKIHASELAEPLFRAERLVALDKSKELIENIGFLYCKNTKASAEGFLSYYKPDEWFNSVSVIENVLVPLLVIAGGRIVLTKG
;
A
#
# COMPACT_ATOMS: atom_id res chain seq x y z
N MET A 1 15.25 -8.12 -0.96
CA MET A 1 14.12 -9.04 -1.25
C MET A 1 12.86 -8.50 -0.61
N GLY A 2 11.69 -8.66 -1.23
CA GLY A 2 10.40 -8.34 -0.61
C GLY A 2 9.24 -9.21 -1.11
N HIS A 3 8.30 -9.53 -0.22
CA HIS A 3 7.09 -10.29 -0.55
C HIS A 3 5.82 -9.44 -0.38
N SER A 4 4.86 -9.54 -1.31
CA SER A 4 3.57 -8.84 -1.24
C SER A 4 3.77 -7.33 -0.99
N ARG A 5 3.23 -6.79 0.10
CA ARG A 5 3.43 -5.38 0.48
C ARG A 5 4.90 -5.04 0.73
N GLY A 6 5.66 -5.97 1.32
CA GLY A 6 7.10 -5.83 1.49
C GLY A 6 7.83 -5.72 0.14
N GLY A 7 7.29 -6.34 -0.91
CA GLY A 7 7.76 -6.16 -2.28
C GLY A 7 7.69 -4.69 -2.72
N ASN A 8 6.53 -4.05 -2.55
CA ASN A 8 6.37 -2.64 -2.86
C ASN A 8 7.33 -1.75 -2.06
N GLN A 9 7.46 -2.00 -0.75
CA GLN A 9 8.33 -1.21 0.14
C GLN A 9 9.78 -1.22 -0.30
N VAL A 10 10.34 -2.40 -0.61
CA VAL A 10 11.73 -2.49 -1.08
C VAL A 10 11.90 -1.93 -2.48
N THR A 11 10.90 -2.07 -3.36
CA THR A 11 10.94 -1.47 -4.71
C THR A 11 10.95 0.06 -4.65
N ARG A 12 10.12 0.69 -3.79
CA ARG A 12 10.14 2.14 -3.58
C ARG A 12 11.48 2.61 -3.02
N PHE A 13 11.99 1.93 -1.98
CA PHE A 13 13.30 2.24 -1.42
C PHE A 13 14.41 2.20 -2.48
N ALA A 14 14.41 1.18 -3.34
CA ALA A 14 15.36 1.04 -4.43
C ALA A 14 15.29 2.20 -5.44
N ALA A 15 14.08 2.48 -5.91
CA ALA A 15 13.80 3.51 -6.90
C ALA A 15 14.16 4.91 -6.40
N GLU A 16 13.87 5.20 -5.13
CA GLU A 16 14.15 6.50 -4.50
C GLU A 16 15.62 6.69 -4.15
N ARG A 17 16.26 5.66 -3.56
CA ARG A 17 17.61 5.82 -3.00
C ARG A 17 18.71 5.56 -4.02
N LYS A 18 18.47 4.69 -5.01
CA LYS A 18 19.47 4.28 -6.02
C LYS A 18 20.84 3.95 -5.39
N ASN A 19 20.80 3.33 -4.21
CA ASN A 19 22.01 3.09 -3.42
C ASN A 19 22.85 2.01 -4.10
N SER A 20 24.12 2.32 -4.37
CA SER A 20 25.05 1.45 -5.10
C SER A 20 25.40 0.15 -4.38
N ILE A 21 25.12 0.03 -3.07
CA ILE A 21 25.30 -1.22 -2.31
C ILE A 21 24.28 -2.27 -2.74
N ILE A 22 23.13 -1.87 -3.27
CA ILE A 22 22.11 -2.82 -3.71
C ILE A 22 22.45 -3.30 -5.12
N SER A 23 22.90 -4.54 -5.24
CA SER A 23 23.30 -5.13 -6.53
C SER A 23 22.16 -5.84 -7.26
N GLU A 24 21.16 -6.36 -6.55
CA GLU A 24 20.09 -7.20 -7.12
C GLU A 24 18.78 -7.12 -6.32
N PHE A 25 17.65 -7.41 -6.97
CA PHE A 25 16.33 -7.51 -6.34
C PHE A 25 15.63 -8.83 -6.61
N LEU A 26 14.96 -9.34 -5.58
CA LEU A 26 13.98 -10.42 -5.68
C LEU A 26 12.65 -9.94 -5.11
N LEU A 27 11.60 -10.00 -5.94
CA LEU A 27 10.23 -9.70 -5.55
C LEU A 27 9.37 -10.96 -5.67
N ILE A 28 8.69 -11.32 -4.59
CA ILE A 28 7.78 -12.48 -4.55
C ILE A 28 6.35 -11.97 -4.38
N ALA A 29 5.49 -12.27 -5.34
CA ALA A 29 4.10 -11.83 -5.41
C ALA A 29 3.93 -10.35 -5.00
N PRO A 30 4.72 -9.39 -5.54
CA PRO A 30 4.70 -8.01 -5.08
C PRO A 30 3.31 -7.39 -5.27
N THR A 31 2.92 -6.51 -4.35
CA THR A 31 1.59 -5.90 -4.37
C THR A 31 1.37 -5.10 -5.65
N THR A 32 0.26 -5.39 -6.33
CA THR A 32 -0.38 -4.50 -7.29
C THR A 32 -1.42 -3.64 -6.59
N TRP A 33 -1.58 -2.40 -6.99
CA TRP A 33 -2.57 -1.50 -6.40
C TRP A 33 -3.48 -0.89 -7.46
N ASN A 34 -4.73 -0.63 -7.06
CA ASN A 34 -5.72 0.09 -7.84
C ASN A 34 -6.66 0.81 -6.88
N ARG A 35 -6.97 2.08 -7.18
CA ARG A 35 -7.80 2.94 -6.32
C ARG A 35 -9.18 2.37 -6.05
N GLN A 36 -9.91 1.95 -7.09
CA GLN A 36 -11.28 1.46 -6.95
C GLN A 36 -11.30 0.17 -6.10
N ARG A 37 -10.34 -0.73 -6.31
CA ARG A 37 -10.19 -1.94 -5.51
C ARG A 37 -9.84 -1.62 -4.05
N ALA A 38 -8.98 -0.64 -3.80
CA ALA A 38 -8.64 -0.21 -2.44
C ALA A 38 -9.88 0.31 -1.69
N ILE A 39 -10.68 1.18 -2.32
CA ILE A 39 -11.93 1.70 -1.75
C ILE A 39 -12.93 0.56 -1.50
N ALA A 40 -13.15 -0.32 -2.48
CA ALA A 40 -14.07 -1.45 -2.34
C ALA A 40 -13.64 -2.42 -1.23
N ASN A 41 -12.34 -2.70 -1.12
CA ASN A 41 -11.80 -3.54 -0.06
C ASN A 41 -11.99 -2.91 1.32
N TYR A 42 -11.77 -1.60 1.47
CA TYR A 42 -12.00 -0.90 2.73
C TYR A 42 -13.45 -1.09 3.19
N LYS A 43 -14.41 -0.77 2.31
CA LYS A 43 -15.84 -0.95 2.58
C LYS A 43 -16.19 -2.38 2.94
N LYS A 44 -15.62 -3.36 2.25
CA LYS A 44 -15.83 -4.79 2.53
C LYS A 44 -15.32 -5.19 3.92
N ILE A 45 -14.17 -4.68 4.35
CA ILE A 45 -13.53 -5.08 5.63
C ILE A 45 -14.20 -4.37 6.81
N HIS A 46 -14.52 -3.08 6.66
CA HIS A 46 -14.94 -2.22 7.76
C HIS A 46 -16.44 -1.91 7.77
N ALA A 47 -17.17 -2.29 6.73
CA ALA A 47 -18.59 -1.96 6.54
C ALA A 47 -18.89 -0.44 6.54
N SER A 48 -17.88 0.38 6.23
CA SER A 48 -17.97 1.85 6.18
C SER A 48 -17.23 2.42 4.97
N GLU A 49 -17.56 3.64 4.55
CA GLU A 49 -16.92 4.30 3.42
C GLU A 49 -15.54 4.85 3.79
N LEU A 50 -14.55 4.69 2.90
CA LEU A 50 -13.19 5.21 3.12
C LEU A 50 -13.13 6.76 3.12
N ALA A 51 -14.07 7.41 2.45
CA ALA A 51 -14.04 8.86 2.23
C ALA A 51 -14.07 9.67 3.53
N GLU A 52 -14.87 9.26 4.51
CA GLU A 52 -15.02 9.97 5.79
C GLU A 52 -13.72 9.99 6.63
N PRO A 53 -13.09 8.84 6.94
CA PRO A 53 -11.86 8.84 7.71
C PRO A 53 -10.69 9.44 6.94
N LEU A 54 -10.69 9.32 5.60
CA LEU A 54 -9.69 9.97 4.76
C LEU A 54 -9.78 11.50 4.87
N PHE A 55 -10.99 12.07 4.75
CA PHE A 55 -11.23 13.50 4.89
C PHE A 55 -10.81 14.02 6.28
N ARG A 56 -11.14 13.28 7.35
CA ARG A 56 -10.70 13.63 8.72
C ARG A 56 -9.18 13.67 8.84
N ALA A 57 -8.49 12.70 8.24
CA ALA A 57 -7.03 12.65 8.26
C ALA A 57 -6.40 13.81 7.48
N GLU A 58 -6.91 14.11 6.27
CA GLU A 58 -6.44 15.23 5.45
C GLU A 58 -6.62 16.57 6.19
N ARG A 59 -7.75 16.76 6.86
CA ARG A 59 -8.02 17.97 7.65
C ARG A 59 -7.04 18.13 8.82
N LEU A 60 -6.74 17.06 9.56
CA LEU A 60 -5.80 17.12 10.67
C LEU A 60 -4.38 17.45 10.20
N VAL A 61 -3.93 16.86 9.08
CA VAL A 61 -2.64 17.21 8.49
C VAL A 61 -2.60 18.66 8.01
N ALA A 62 -3.68 19.17 7.39
CA ALA A 62 -3.76 20.56 6.96
C ALA A 62 -3.75 21.58 8.12
N LEU A 63 -3.98 21.14 9.35
CA LEU A 63 -3.93 21.94 10.58
C LEU A 63 -2.63 21.72 11.38
N ASP A 64 -1.59 21.12 10.76
CA ASP A 64 -0.32 20.75 11.40
C ASP A 64 -0.47 19.76 12.57
N LYS A 65 -1.55 18.97 12.57
CA LYS A 65 -1.86 17.96 13.60
C LYS A 65 -1.65 16.53 13.08
N SER A 66 -0.57 16.30 12.33
CA SER A 66 -0.32 15.03 11.63
C SER A 66 -0.26 13.81 12.56
N LYS A 67 0.19 14.01 13.81
CA LYS A 67 0.33 12.97 14.83
C LYS A 67 -0.95 12.73 15.64
N GLU A 68 -1.97 13.56 15.49
CA GLU A 68 -3.23 13.40 16.22
C GLU A 68 -3.93 12.10 15.82
N LEU A 69 -4.47 11.39 16.82
CA LEU A 69 -5.13 10.11 16.62
C LEU A 69 -6.57 10.33 16.16
N ILE A 70 -6.91 9.71 15.03
CA ILE A 70 -8.29 9.60 14.57
C ILE A 70 -8.90 8.39 15.24
N GLU A 71 -9.93 8.60 16.05
CA GLU A 71 -10.63 7.52 16.75
C GLU A 71 -11.80 6.95 15.93
N ASN A 72 -12.21 5.73 16.29
CA ASN A 72 -13.34 5.01 15.73
C ASN A 72 -13.26 4.80 14.22
N ILE A 73 -12.07 4.41 13.74
CA ILE A 73 -11.81 4.15 12.33
C ILE A 73 -11.42 2.70 12.07
N GLY A 74 -11.70 2.23 10.86
CA GLY A 74 -11.11 1.02 10.33
C GLY A 74 -9.69 1.28 9.84
N PHE A 75 -8.71 0.47 10.26
CA PHE A 75 -7.33 0.57 9.81
C PHE A 75 -6.73 -0.83 9.62
N LEU A 76 -6.24 -1.11 8.41
CA LEU A 76 -5.79 -2.43 7.99
C LEU A 76 -6.90 -3.47 8.20
N TYR A 77 -6.67 -4.44 9.09
CA TYR A 77 -7.65 -5.47 9.45
C TYR A 77 -8.41 -5.13 10.74
N CYS A 78 -8.03 -4.06 11.44
CA CYS A 78 -8.67 -3.62 12.66
C CYS A 78 -9.94 -2.84 12.31
N LYS A 79 -11.10 -3.33 12.75
CA LYS A 79 -12.41 -2.74 12.41
C LYS A 79 -12.74 -1.46 13.18
N ASN A 80 -12.33 -1.39 14.44
CA ASN A 80 -12.55 -0.24 15.30
C ASN A 80 -11.25 0.03 16.08
N THR A 81 -10.48 1.00 15.62
CA THR A 81 -9.18 1.35 16.20
C THR A 81 -8.93 2.85 16.08
N LYS A 82 -7.75 3.26 16.52
CA LYS A 82 -7.18 4.59 16.31
C LYS A 82 -5.86 4.50 15.55
N ALA A 83 -5.57 5.52 14.75
CA ALA A 83 -4.30 5.70 14.05
C ALA A 83 -3.99 7.21 13.94
N SER A 84 -2.72 7.59 13.85
CA SER A 84 -2.37 8.98 13.57
C SER A 84 -2.87 9.40 12.19
N ALA A 85 -3.18 10.68 12.01
CA ALA A 85 -3.62 11.20 10.72
C ALA A 85 -2.60 10.90 9.61
N GLU A 86 -1.31 11.14 9.86
CA GLU A 86 -0.24 10.80 8.92
C GLU A 86 -0.15 9.30 8.65
N GLY A 87 -0.33 8.45 9.67
CA GLY A 87 -0.29 7.00 9.52
C GLY A 87 -1.45 6.50 8.65
N PHE A 88 -2.66 7.04 8.86
CA PHE A 88 -3.82 6.74 8.05
C PHE A 88 -3.62 7.14 6.59
N LEU A 89 -3.18 8.38 6.34
CA LEU A 89 -2.89 8.88 5.01
C LEU A 89 -1.78 8.09 4.31
N SER A 90 -0.73 7.69 5.04
CA SER A 90 0.37 6.90 4.48
C SER A 90 -0.07 5.56 3.90
N TYR A 91 -1.26 5.08 4.28
CA TYR A 91 -1.80 3.81 3.82
C TYR A 91 -2.97 3.96 2.86
N TYR A 92 -3.86 4.93 3.10
CA TYR A 92 -5.13 5.05 2.37
C TYR A 92 -5.23 6.22 1.42
N LYS A 93 -4.32 7.21 1.50
CA LYS A 93 -4.27 8.26 0.48
C LYS A 93 -3.92 7.60 -0.86
N PRO A 94 -4.68 7.88 -1.94
CA PRO A 94 -4.34 7.35 -3.26
C PRO A 94 -2.89 7.68 -3.63
N ASP A 95 -2.10 6.64 -3.91
CA ASP A 95 -0.71 6.74 -4.33
C ASP A 95 -0.43 5.62 -5.35
N GLU A 96 -0.20 5.98 -6.61
CA GLU A 96 0.12 5.03 -7.68
C GLU A 96 1.42 4.26 -7.38
N TRP A 97 2.29 4.79 -6.50
CA TRP A 97 3.50 4.10 -6.08
C TRP A 97 3.24 2.94 -5.12
N PHE A 98 2.00 2.69 -4.70
CA PHE A 98 1.61 1.41 -4.10
C PHE A 98 1.54 0.27 -5.12
N ASN A 99 1.45 0.58 -6.42
CA ASN A 99 1.51 -0.43 -7.47
C ASN A 99 2.98 -0.73 -7.80
N SER A 100 3.49 -1.86 -7.32
CA SER A 100 4.90 -2.23 -7.53
C SER A 100 5.27 -2.27 -9.01
N VAL A 101 4.35 -2.68 -9.89
CA VAL A 101 4.56 -2.75 -11.34
C VAL A 101 4.88 -1.37 -11.93
N SER A 102 4.30 -0.29 -11.41
CA SER A 102 4.59 1.07 -11.88
C SER A 102 5.93 1.61 -11.33
N VAL A 103 6.44 1.04 -10.23
CA VAL A 103 7.67 1.52 -9.58
C VAL A 103 8.90 0.78 -10.09
N ILE A 104 8.78 -0.49 -10.51
CA ILE A 104 9.94 -1.29 -10.97
C ILE A 104 10.69 -0.66 -12.14
N GLU A 105 10.04 0.15 -12.98
CA GLU A 105 10.68 0.86 -14.10
C GLU A 105 11.79 1.82 -13.64
N ASN A 106 11.76 2.24 -12.37
CA ASN A 106 12.74 3.14 -11.78
C ASN A 106 13.90 2.40 -11.08
N VAL A 107 13.90 1.06 -11.09
CA VAL A 107 14.95 0.22 -10.48
C VAL A 107 16.04 -0.04 -11.52
N LEU A 108 17.28 0.33 -11.20
CA LEU A 108 18.41 0.32 -12.16
C LEU A 108 19.28 -0.94 -12.11
N VAL A 109 18.95 -1.89 -11.24
CA VAL A 109 19.76 -3.08 -11.00
C VAL A 109 18.96 -4.33 -11.38
N PRO A 110 19.63 -5.47 -11.64
CA PRO A 110 18.95 -6.72 -11.97
C PRO A 110 17.81 -7.06 -11.00
N LEU A 111 16.66 -7.45 -11.56
CA LEU A 111 15.43 -7.72 -10.82
C LEU A 111 14.82 -9.06 -11.27
N LEU A 112 14.58 -9.95 -10.32
CA LEU A 112 13.77 -11.15 -10.48
C LEU A 112 12.39 -10.95 -9.84
N VAL A 113 11.33 -11.19 -10.61
CA VAL A 113 9.93 -11.19 -10.12
C VAL A 113 9.36 -12.60 -10.21
N ILE A 114 8.86 -13.10 -9.07
CA ILE A 114 8.13 -14.36 -8.98
C ILE A 114 6.67 -14.01 -8.69
N ALA A 115 5.75 -14.36 -9.59
CA ALA A 115 4.31 -14.15 -9.39
C ALA A 115 3.53 -15.45 -9.67
N GLY A 116 2.65 -15.83 -8.75
CA GLY A 116 1.74 -16.96 -8.91
C GLY A 116 0.35 -16.51 -9.35
N GLY A 117 -0.19 -17.14 -10.39
CA GLY A 117 -1.59 -16.97 -10.81
C GLY A 117 -2.53 -17.91 -10.07
N ARG A 118 -3.83 -17.57 -10.02
CA ARG A 118 -4.86 -18.54 -9.64
C ARG A 118 -5.34 -19.28 -10.89
N ILE A 119 -5.20 -20.60 -10.89
CA ILE A 119 -5.83 -21.48 -11.88
C ILE A 119 -7.12 -22.03 -11.24
N VAL A 120 -8.27 -21.87 -11.89
CA VAL A 120 -9.53 -22.53 -11.49
C VAL A 120 -9.64 -23.81 -12.29
N LEU A 121 -9.51 -24.96 -11.62
CA LEU A 121 -9.78 -26.25 -12.22
C LEU A 121 -11.29 -26.48 -12.20
N THR A 122 -11.96 -26.36 -13.35
CA THR A 122 -13.35 -26.79 -13.50
C THR A 122 -13.35 -28.29 -13.79
N LYS A 123 -13.92 -29.08 -12.89
CA LYS A 123 -14.20 -30.50 -13.13
C LYS A 123 -15.32 -30.58 -14.16
N GLY A 124 -15.03 -31.17 -15.33
CA GLY A 124 -16.06 -31.63 -16.26
C GLY A 124 -16.80 -32.84 -15.71
#